data_AF-A0A3D3XB25-F1
#
_entry.id   AF-A0A3D3XB25-F1
#
_cell.length_a   1.000
_cell.length_b   1.000
_cell.length_c   1.000
_cell.angle_alpha   90.00
_cell.angle_beta   90.00
_cell.angle_gamma   90.00
#
_symmetry.space_group_name_H-M   'P 1'
#
loop_
_entity.id
_entity.type
_entity.pdbx_description
1 polymer ?
#
loop_
_entity_poly.entity_id
_entity_poly.type
_entity_poly.pdbx_seq_one_letter_code
_entity_poly.pdbx_strand_id
1 'polypeptide(L)'
;LIQEAFMVRDNPQWHKVCDKIQDGEIGELRAIQSAFSYMNRDPNNIRNMADIGGGGIYDIGCYPVFISRMLFGEEPLEVTALIEKDQDFKTDRLASGMMKFPSGQSSFLCSTQLVPYQRVQVFGTKKRIEVEVPFNAPNQMPCRVFLDDGSANHGRFKLIEDLPVCDQYTKQAEAFENKILSGSIDNSPLQDAISNMVIIDALYRSGNTGQLVNI
;
A
#
# COMPACT_ATOMS: atom_id res chain seq x y z
N LEU A 1 -21.65 2.89 10.45
CA LEU A 1 -20.50 2.91 9.52
C LEU A 1 -19.23 3.04 10.35
N ILE A 2 -18.29 2.10 10.21
CA ILE A 2 -16.94 2.17 10.79
C ILE A 2 -15.99 1.92 9.62
N GLN A 3 -15.01 2.80 9.42
CA GLN A 3 -14.07 2.71 8.30
C GLN A 3 -12.67 3.13 8.77
N GLU A 4 -11.67 2.33 8.41
CA GLU A 4 -10.27 2.66 8.65
C GLU A 4 -9.79 3.78 7.72
N ALA A 5 -8.97 4.67 8.28
CA ALA A 5 -8.56 5.93 7.68
C ALA A 5 -7.42 5.79 6.64
N PHE A 6 -7.50 4.81 5.73
CA PHE A 6 -6.64 4.75 4.55
C PHE A 6 -7.04 5.81 3.51
N MET A 7 -6.43 6.99 3.60
CA MET A 7 -6.71 8.14 2.70
C MET A 7 -6.34 7.86 1.24
N VAL A 8 -5.41 6.92 1.02
CA VAL A 8 -5.03 6.44 -0.31
C VAL A 8 -6.22 5.83 -1.06
N ARG A 9 -7.22 5.27 -0.36
CA ARG A 9 -8.43 4.70 -0.96
C ARG A 9 -9.17 5.74 -1.80
N ASP A 10 -9.25 6.97 -1.30
CA ASP A 10 -10.07 8.04 -1.87
C ASP A 10 -9.24 9.03 -2.72
N ASN A 11 -7.95 8.74 -2.92
CA ASN A 11 -7.06 9.59 -3.72
C ASN A 11 -7.27 9.33 -5.23
N PRO A 12 -7.53 10.37 -6.05
CA PRO A 12 -7.74 10.25 -7.50
C PRO A 12 -6.63 9.52 -8.25
N GLN A 13 -5.38 9.56 -7.76
CA GLN A 13 -4.28 8.83 -8.39
C GLN A 13 -4.56 7.32 -8.38
N TRP A 14 -5.10 6.80 -7.27
CA TRP A 14 -5.36 5.38 -7.10
C TRP A 14 -6.61 4.95 -7.84
N HIS A 15 -7.66 5.79 -7.87
CA HIS A 15 -8.81 5.57 -8.75
C HIS A 15 -8.34 5.42 -10.21
N LYS A 16 -7.46 6.31 -10.69
CA LYS A 16 -6.94 6.23 -12.05
C LYS A 16 -6.15 4.95 -12.32
N VAL A 17 -5.38 4.47 -11.34
CA VAL A 17 -4.66 3.18 -11.47
C VAL A 17 -5.65 2.02 -11.52
N CYS A 18 -6.67 2.02 -10.65
CA CYS A 18 -7.73 1.01 -10.65
C CYS A 18 -8.49 0.99 -11.98
N ASP A 19 -8.90 2.15 -12.51
CA ASP A 19 -9.58 2.27 -13.80
C ASP A 19 -8.74 1.62 -14.92
N LYS A 20 -7.44 1.92 -15.00
CA LYS A 20 -6.54 1.33 -16.01
C LYS A 20 -6.40 -0.19 -15.91
N ILE A 21 -6.47 -0.73 -14.69
CA ILE A 21 -6.47 -2.18 -14.46
C ILE A 21 -7.80 -2.78 -14.92
N GLN A 22 -8.92 -2.20 -14.48
CA GLN A 22 -10.27 -2.69 -14.76
C GLN A 22 -10.64 -2.60 -16.24
N ASP A 23 -10.19 -1.53 -16.92
CA ASP A 23 -10.36 -1.33 -18.37
C ASP A 23 -9.48 -2.30 -19.20
N GLY A 24 -8.65 -3.11 -18.56
CA GLY A 24 -7.73 -4.05 -19.22
C GLY A 24 -6.61 -3.37 -19.99
N GLU A 25 -6.36 -2.08 -19.74
CA GLU A 25 -5.35 -1.28 -20.44
C GLU A 25 -3.93 -1.83 -20.23
N ILE A 26 -3.66 -2.39 -19.04
CA ILE A 26 -2.39 -3.03 -18.72
C ILE A 26 -2.37 -4.54 -18.99
N GLY A 27 -3.46 -5.12 -19.49
CA GLY A 27 -3.66 -6.57 -19.53
C GLY A 27 -4.02 -7.13 -18.15
N GLU A 28 -3.62 -8.37 -17.86
CA GLU A 28 -3.83 -8.99 -16.56
C GLU A 28 -2.82 -8.43 -15.56
N LEU A 29 -3.26 -7.97 -14.39
CA LEU A 29 -2.37 -7.57 -13.29
C LEU A 29 -1.69 -8.82 -12.71
N ARG A 30 -0.36 -8.88 -12.73
CA ARG A 30 0.41 -10.06 -12.26
C ARG A 30 1.35 -9.78 -11.11
N ALA A 31 1.89 -8.56 -11.01
CA ALA A 31 2.79 -8.22 -9.91
C ALA A 31 2.62 -6.78 -9.43
N ILE A 32 2.81 -6.57 -8.14
CA ILE A 32 2.94 -5.25 -7.52
C ILE A 32 4.26 -5.22 -6.75
N GLN A 33 5.06 -4.17 -6.90
CA GLN A 33 6.26 -3.94 -6.09
C GLN A 33 6.16 -2.59 -5.40
N SER A 34 6.31 -2.59 -4.08
CA SER A 34 6.20 -1.37 -3.27
C SER A 34 7.45 -1.12 -2.46
N ALA A 35 7.79 0.15 -2.27
CA ALA A 35 8.78 0.56 -1.28
C ALA A 35 8.25 1.77 -0.52
N PHE A 36 8.44 1.77 0.79
CA PHE A 36 8.19 2.92 1.64
C PHE A 36 9.27 2.99 2.71
N SER A 37 10.08 4.02 2.73
CA SER A 37 10.99 4.27 3.84
C SER A 37 11.10 5.74 4.23
N TYR A 38 11.56 5.96 5.45
CA TYR A 38 11.98 7.25 5.99
C TYR A 38 12.95 7.03 7.16
N MET A 39 13.52 8.12 7.67
CA MET A 39 14.48 8.10 8.78
C MET A 39 13.84 8.69 10.04
N ASN A 40 13.67 7.86 11.06
CA ASN A 40 13.22 8.27 12.39
C ASN A 40 13.93 7.43 13.47
N ARG A 41 14.72 8.11 14.30
CA ARG A 41 15.41 7.50 15.45
C ARG A 41 15.06 8.19 16.77
N ASP A 42 13.95 8.93 16.82
CA ASP A 42 13.49 9.57 18.05
C ASP A 42 12.88 8.50 19.00
N PRO A 43 13.50 8.22 20.16
CA PRO A 43 12.98 7.22 21.11
C PRO A 43 11.62 7.62 21.71
N ASN A 44 11.24 8.90 21.66
CA ASN A 44 9.96 9.38 22.21
C ASN A 44 8.82 9.29 21.19
N ASN A 45 9.11 8.88 19.95
CA ASN A 45 8.09 8.69 18.94
C ASN A 45 7.35 7.38 19.20
N ILE A 46 6.01 7.41 19.20
CA ILE A 46 5.14 6.23 19.44
C ILE A 46 5.47 5.04 18.52
N ARG A 47 5.98 5.30 17.32
CA ARG A 47 6.36 4.27 16.34
C ARG A 47 7.56 3.43 16.80
N ASN A 48 8.35 3.94 17.75
CA ASN A 48 9.50 3.28 18.34
C ASN A 48 9.18 2.67 19.72
N MET A 49 7.89 2.60 20.11
CA MET A 49 7.45 2.03 21.39
C MET A 49 6.79 0.66 21.16
N ALA A 50 7.51 -0.43 21.43
CA ALA A 50 7.05 -1.78 21.12
C ALA A 50 5.83 -2.25 21.95
N ASP A 51 5.68 -1.75 23.17
CA ASP A 51 4.61 -2.12 24.11
C ASP A 51 3.22 -1.60 23.72
N ILE A 52 3.15 -0.60 22.84
CA ILE A 52 1.91 -0.01 22.35
C ILE A 52 1.67 -0.22 20.85
N GLY A 53 2.40 -1.14 20.22
CA GLY A 53 2.22 -1.48 18.79
C GLY A 53 3.04 -0.62 17.82
N GLY A 54 4.18 -0.07 18.26
CA GLY A 54 5.16 0.53 17.36
C GLY A 54 5.79 -0.49 16.40
N GLY A 55 6.31 -0.02 15.27
CA GLY A 55 6.85 -0.87 14.21
C GLY A 55 6.69 -0.26 12.83
N GLY A 56 7.63 -0.55 11.93
CA GLY A 56 7.56 -0.13 10.53
C GLY A 56 6.42 -0.80 9.77
N ILE A 57 6.13 -2.08 10.03
CA ILE A 57 5.04 -2.79 9.37
C ILE A 57 3.69 -2.17 9.75
N TYR A 58 3.44 -1.90 11.04
CA TYR A 58 2.20 -1.24 11.46
C TYR A 58 2.06 0.19 10.93
N ASP A 59 3.15 0.96 10.90
CA ASP A 59 3.12 2.37 10.49
C ASP A 59 3.06 2.58 8.97
N ILE A 60 3.98 1.95 8.23
CA ILE A 60 4.15 2.20 6.79
C ILE A 60 4.09 0.94 5.92
N GLY A 61 4.32 -0.25 6.48
CA GLY A 61 4.13 -1.52 5.77
C GLY A 61 2.66 -1.86 5.54
N CYS A 62 1.75 -1.30 6.33
CA CYS A 62 0.31 -1.47 6.19
C CYS A 62 -0.22 -0.91 4.86
N TYR A 63 0.42 0.13 4.29
CA TYR A 63 0.01 0.72 3.02
C TYR A 63 0.27 -0.21 1.82
N PRO A 64 1.47 -0.78 1.61
CA PRO A 64 1.68 -1.82 0.61
C PRO A 64 0.72 -3.02 0.72
N VAL A 65 0.37 -3.44 1.95
CA VAL A 65 -0.62 -4.51 2.16
C VAL A 65 -2.00 -4.06 1.65
N PHE A 66 -2.45 -2.90 2.13
CA PHE A 66 -3.74 -2.32 1.75
C PHE A 66 -3.88 -2.11 0.24
N ILE A 67 -2.91 -1.43 -0.40
CA ILE A 67 -3.00 -1.13 -1.84
C ILE A 67 -2.93 -2.40 -2.68
N SER A 68 -2.21 -3.44 -2.23
CA SER A 68 -2.13 -4.69 -3.00
C SER A 68 -3.48 -5.37 -3.06
N ARG A 69 -4.18 -5.47 -1.92
CA ARG A 69 -5.55 -5.98 -1.84
C ARG A 69 -6.51 -5.14 -2.68
N MET A 70 -6.39 -3.81 -2.59
CA MET A 70 -7.23 -2.87 -3.34
C MET A 70 -7.06 -3.03 -4.86
N LEU A 71 -5.82 -3.16 -5.35
CA LEU A 71 -5.52 -3.24 -6.78
C LEU A 71 -5.84 -4.60 -7.40
N PHE A 72 -5.60 -5.69 -6.66
CA PHE A 72 -6.02 -7.02 -7.11
C PHE A 72 -7.53 -7.25 -6.94
N GLY A 73 -8.18 -6.58 -5.98
CA GLY A 73 -9.59 -6.79 -5.65
C GLY A 73 -9.87 -8.14 -4.98
N GLU A 74 -8.84 -8.78 -4.42
CA GLU A 74 -8.91 -10.11 -3.81
C GLU A 74 -7.94 -10.19 -2.60
N GLU A 75 -8.08 -11.24 -1.80
CA GLU A 75 -7.23 -11.48 -0.62
C GLU A 75 -6.03 -12.37 -0.96
N PRO A 76 -4.87 -12.18 -0.30
CA PRO A 76 -3.75 -13.09 -0.47
C PRO A 76 -4.04 -14.46 0.18
N LEU A 77 -3.49 -15.51 -0.43
CA LEU A 77 -3.59 -16.89 0.04
C LEU A 77 -2.51 -17.23 1.07
N GLU A 78 -1.31 -16.69 0.85
CA GLU A 78 -0.12 -16.97 1.66
C GLU A 78 0.84 -15.80 1.63
N VAL A 79 1.62 -15.65 2.70
CA VAL A 79 2.59 -14.56 2.88
C VAL A 79 3.92 -15.08 3.40
N THR A 80 4.99 -14.35 3.10
CA THR A 80 6.31 -14.54 3.73
C THR A 80 6.97 -13.19 4.03
N ALA A 81 7.75 -13.11 5.10
CA ALA A 81 8.43 -11.87 5.49
C ALA A 81 9.84 -12.09 6.06
N LEU A 82 10.70 -11.10 5.84
CA LEU A 82 11.94 -10.90 6.58
C LEU A 82 11.78 -9.65 7.42
N ILE A 83 12.06 -9.75 8.72
CA ILE A 83 11.85 -8.66 9.68
C ILE A 83 13.12 -8.46 10.51
N GLU A 84 13.67 -7.26 10.43
CA GLU A 84 14.77 -6.82 11.27
C GLU A 84 14.24 -5.88 12.37
N LYS A 85 14.50 -6.25 13.62
CA LYS A 85 14.15 -5.44 14.78
C LYS A 85 15.29 -4.53 15.18
N ASP A 86 14.93 -3.31 15.60
CA ASP A 86 15.87 -2.43 16.26
C ASP A 86 16.27 -3.00 17.63
N GLN A 87 17.57 -2.96 17.95
CA GLN A 87 18.07 -3.51 19.21
C GLN A 87 17.68 -2.68 20.43
N ASP A 88 17.49 -1.37 20.27
CA ASP A 88 17.12 -0.47 21.36
C ASP A 88 15.60 -0.41 21.50
N PHE A 89 14.89 -0.16 20.39
CA PHE A 89 13.44 0.06 20.39
C PHE A 89 12.61 -1.23 20.43
N LYS A 90 13.20 -2.37 20.05
CA LYS A 90 12.53 -3.68 19.94
C LYS A 90 11.37 -3.75 18.92
N THR A 91 11.10 -2.66 18.21
CA THR A 91 10.18 -2.58 17.07
C THR A 91 10.88 -3.03 15.78
N ASP A 92 10.12 -3.49 14.78
CA ASP A 92 10.68 -3.73 13.45
C ASP A 92 11.05 -2.40 12.77
N ARG A 93 12.29 -2.30 12.29
CA ARG A 93 12.82 -1.10 11.63
C ARG A 93 13.04 -1.26 10.13
N LEU A 94 13.14 -2.50 9.67
CA LEU A 94 13.28 -2.87 8.28
C LEU A 94 12.54 -4.19 8.06
N ALA A 95 11.64 -4.22 7.10
CA ALA A 95 10.95 -5.43 6.72
C ALA A 95 10.76 -5.50 5.20
N SER A 96 10.84 -6.73 4.69
CA SER A 96 10.42 -7.06 3.33
C SER A 96 9.39 -8.17 3.39
N GLY A 97 8.36 -8.10 2.57
CA GLY A 97 7.32 -9.13 2.52
C GLY A 97 6.92 -9.48 1.10
N MET A 98 6.38 -10.69 0.93
CA MET A 98 5.71 -11.13 -0.28
C MET A 98 4.33 -11.67 0.09
N MET A 99 3.34 -11.34 -0.74
CA MET A 99 1.96 -11.83 -0.60
C MET A 99 1.55 -12.44 -1.94
N LYS A 100 1.11 -13.69 -1.93
CA LYS A 100 0.59 -14.37 -3.13
C LYS A 100 -0.91 -14.25 -3.15
N PHE A 101 -1.44 -13.78 -4.28
CA PHE A 101 -2.85 -13.67 -4.55
C PHE A 101 -3.27 -14.74 -5.58
N PRO A 102 -4.56 -15.07 -5.71
CA PRO A 102 -5.04 -15.94 -6.78
C PRO A 102 -4.58 -15.53 -8.18
N SER A 103 -4.57 -14.24 -8.49
CA SER A 103 -4.28 -13.69 -9.82
C SER A 103 -2.81 -13.28 -10.01
N GLY A 104 -2.05 -13.13 -8.93
CA GLY A 104 -0.67 -12.64 -9.00
C GLY A 104 0.06 -12.63 -7.66
N GLN A 105 1.01 -11.72 -7.53
CA GLN A 105 1.76 -11.56 -6.28
C GLN A 105 2.09 -10.09 -6.03
N SER A 106 2.37 -9.75 -4.79
CA SER A 106 2.95 -8.46 -4.45
C SER A 106 4.19 -8.66 -3.58
N SER A 107 5.13 -7.72 -3.66
CA SER A 107 6.23 -7.63 -2.73
C SER A 107 6.40 -6.19 -2.25
N PHE A 108 6.92 -6.04 -1.03
CA PHE A 108 7.19 -4.73 -0.48
C PHE A 108 8.48 -4.69 0.34
N LEU A 109 9.04 -3.49 0.43
CA LEU A 109 10.05 -3.07 1.40
C LEU A 109 9.43 -1.96 2.25
N CYS A 110 9.53 -2.04 3.57
CA CYS A 110 9.25 -0.92 4.46
C CYS A 110 10.38 -0.69 5.48
N SER A 111 10.69 0.57 5.79
CA SER A 111 11.70 0.88 6.80
C SER A 111 11.54 2.27 7.44
N THR A 112 11.69 2.32 8.76
CA THR A 112 11.69 3.56 9.55
C THR A 112 13.09 4.13 9.79
N GLN A 113 14.15 3.45 9.30
CA GLN A 113 15.54 3.85 9.48
C GLN A 113 16.35 3.80 8.17
N LEU A 114 15.70 4.11 7.04
CA LEU A 114 16.34 4.28 5.73
C LEU A 114 16.08 5.67 5.15
N VAL A 115 16.70 6.02 4.03
CA VAL A 115 16.44 7.30 3.35
C VAL A 115 14.96 7.42 2.97
N PRO A 116 14.36 8.61 2.98
CA PRO A 116 13.00 8.82 2.47
C PRO A 116 12.87 8.32 1.03
N TYR A 117 11.98 7.36 0.82
CA TYR A 117 11.68 6.84 -0.51
C TYR A 117 10.28 6.26 -0.54
N GLN A 118 9.58 6.47 -1.65
CA GLN A 118 8.35 5.77 -1.92
C GLN A 118 8.22 5.48 -3.41
N ARG A 119 7.67 4.31 -3.73
CA ARG A 119 7.28 3.94 -5.09
C ARG A 119 6.32 2.76 -5.04
N VAL A 120 5.34 2.75 -5.94
CA VAL A 120 4.62 1.52 -6.29
C VAL A 120 4.75 1.28 -7.78
N GLN A 121 5.13 0.06 -8.16
CA GLN A 121 5.12 -0.44 -9.52
C GLN A 121 4.03 -1.48 -9.66
N VAL A 122 3.26 -1.37 -10.72
CA VAL A 122 2.14 -2.26 -11.06
C VAL A 122 2.43 -2.87 -12.41
N PHE A 123 2.60 -4.19 -12.47
CA PHE A 123 3.00 -4.92 -13.67
C PHE A 123 1.82 -5.73 -14.21
N GLY A 124 1.33 -5.31 -15.36
CA GLY A 124 0.38 -6.07 -16.15
C GLY A 124 1.06 -6.87 -17.27
N THR A 125 0.31 -7.74 -17.95
CA THR A 125 0.83 -8.53 -19.07
C THR A 125 1.10 -7.71 -20.35
N LYS A 126 0.59 -6.47 -20.44
CA LYS A 126 0.78 -5.59 -21.60
C LYS A 126 1.55 -4.31 -21.28
N LYS A 127 1.32 -3.73 -20.10
CA LYS A 127 1.89 -2.43 -19.70
C LYS A 127 2.24 -2.45 -18.21
N ARG A 128 3.01 -1.47 -17.76
CA ARG A 128 3.26 -1.24 -16.33
C ARG A 128 2.98 0.21 -15.95
N ILE A 129 2.57 0.39 -14.69
CA ILE A 129 2.28 1.69 -14.11
C ILE A 129 3.24 1.93 -12.94
N GLU A 130 3.76 3.15 -12.83
CA GLU A 130 4.57 3.61 -11.71
C GLU A 130 3.86 4.75 -10.99
N VAL A 131 3.69 4.62 -9.67
CA VAL A 131 3.20 5.69 -8.80
C VAL A 131 4.39 6.29 -8.04
N GLU A 132 4.81 7.45 -8.53
CA GLU A 132 5.13 8.66 -7.79
C GLU A 132 5.43 8.57 -6.28
N VAL A 133 4.55 9.27 -5.57
CA VAL A 133 4.44 9.35 -4.13
C VAL A 133 3.12 8.66 -3.77
N PRO A 134 3.14 7.33 -3.57
CA PRO A 134 1.94 6.49 -3.44
C PRO A 134 1.09 6.77 -2.19
N PHE A 135 1.69 7.21 -1.09
CA PHE A 135 1.01 7.16 0.22
C PHE A 135 0.78 8.52 0.86
N ASN A 136 1.78 9.40 0.87
CA ASN A 136 1.68 10.76 1.42
C ASN A 136 1.85 11.82 0.33
N ALA A 137 1.08 11.69 -0.75
CA ALA A 137 1.10 12.63 -1.86
C ALA A 137 0.92 14.08 -1.37
N PRO A 138 1.74 15.05 -1.83
CA PRO A 138 1.65 16.43 -1.36
C PRO A 138 0.31 17.08 -1.76
N ASN A 139 -0.41 17.67 -0.81
CA ASN A 139 -1.74 18.27 -1.05
C ASN A 139 -1.74 19.46 -2.03
N GLN A 140 -0.56 20.04 -2.33
CA GLN A 140 -0.41 21.26 -3.13
C GLN A 140 0.28 21.00 -4.47
N MET A 141 0.56 19.74 -4.81
CA MET A 141 1.20 19.36 -6.07
C MET A 141 0.40 18.25 -6.75
N PRO A 142 0.42 18.18 -8.09
CA PRO A 142 -0.20 17.06 -8.79
C PRO A 142 0.46 15.75 -8.39
N CYS A 143 -0.36 14.73 -8.16
CA CYS A 143 0.12 13.35 -8.08
C CYS A 143 0.73 12.95 -9.41
N ARG A 144 1.85 12.24 -9.37
CA ARG A 144 2.55 11.78 -10.58
C ARG A 144 2.41 10.27 -10.71
N VAL A 145 1.67 9.85 -11.72
CA VAL A 145 1.53 8.45 -12.10
C VAL A 145 2.02 8.32 -13.53
N PHE A 146 2.82 7.32 -13.80
CA PHE A 146 3.40 7.09 -15.11
C PHE A 146 2.94 5.77 -15.70
N LEU A 147 2.76 5.76 -17.01
CA LEU A 147 2.47 4.56 -17.79
C LEU A 147 3.62 4.27 -18.74
N ASP A 148 4.07 3.04 -18.73
CA ASP A 148 4.98 2.49 -19.74
C ASP A 148 4.21 1.48 -20.59
N ASP A 149 4.22 1.69 -21.90
CA ASP A 149 3.48 0.88 -22.87
C ASP A 149 4.10 -0.50 -23.15
N GLY A 150 5.26 -0.80 -22.55
CA GLY A 150 5.90 -2.10 -22.65
C GLY A 150 6.53 -2.38 -24.02
N SER A 151 6.58 -1.38 -24.92
CA SER A 151 7.11 -1.56 -26.28
C SER A 151 8.63 -1.73 -26.34
N ALA A 152 9.34 -1.29 -25.30
CA ALA A 152 10.79 -1.44 -25.19
C ALA A 152 11.27 -1.42 -23.74
N ASN A 153 12.40 -2.07 -23.46
CA ASN A 153 13.05 -1.99 -22.13
C ASN A 153 13.58 -0.58 -21.80
N HIS A 154 13.78 0.26 -22.82
CA HIS A 154 14.11 1.69 -22.70
C HIS A 154 12.89 2.60 -22.92
N GLY A 155 11.68 2.02 -22.93
CA GLY A 155 10.43 2.75 -22.98
C GLY A 155 10.43 3.80 -21.87
N ARG A 156 10.07 5.03 -22.24
CA ARG A 156 10.01 6.13 -21.27
C ARG A 156 8.61 6.12 -20.66
N PHE A 157 8.56 5.95 -19.34
CA PHE A 157 7.39 6.28 -18.53
C PHE A 157 6.81 7.63 -18.97
N LYS A 158 5.58 7.61 -19.47
CA LYS A 158 4.82 8.82 -19.82
C LYS A 158 3.95 9.19 -18.62
N LEU A 159 3.99 10.46 -18.23
CA LEU A 159 3.10 10.98 -17.19
C LEU A 159 1.65 10.82 -17.65
N ILE A 160 0.79 10.36 -16.75
CA ILE A 160 -0.66 10.44 -16.94
C ILE A 160 -1.06 11.90 -16.68
N GLU A 161 -1.50 12.61 -17.71
CA GLU A 161 -1.58 14.09 -17.71
C GLU A 161 -2.78 14.69 -16.95
N ASP A 162 -3.61 13.86 -16.30
CA ASP A 162 -4.94 14.27 -15.80
C ASP A 162 -5.16 14.10 -14.28
N LEU A 163 -4.12 14.09 -13.45
CA LEU A 163 -4.32 13.97 -12.00
C LEU A 163 -4.51 15.35 -11.34
N PRO A 164 -5.69 15.63 -10.76
CA PRO A 164 -5.92 16.90 -10.09
C PRO A 164 -5.06 17.01 -8.84
N VAL A 165 -4.66 18.24 -8.51
CA VAL A 165 -4.19 18.56 -7.16
C VAL A 165 -5.35 18.29 -6.21
N CYS A 166 -5.11 17.49 -5.17
CA CYS A 166 -6.14 17.18 -4.19
C CYS A 166 -5.55 17.01 -2.80
N ASP A 167 -6.39 17.28 -1.80
CA ASP A 167 -6.14 16.87 -0.43
C ASP A 167 -6.84 15.52 -0.21
N GLN A 168 -6.04 14.45 -0.12
CA GLN A 168 -6.55 13.09 0.06
C GLN A 168 -7.29 12.90 1.39
N TYR A 169 -6.98 13.70 2.42
CA TYR A 169 -7.67 13.65 3.70
C TYR A 169 -9.06 14.28 3.60
N THR A 170 -9.19 15.40 2.88
CA THR A 170 -10.50 15.98 2.55
C THR A 170 -11.33 15.00 1.73
N LYS A 171 -10.73 14.35 0.72
CA LYS A 171 -11.44 13.35 -0.11
C LYS A 171 -11.94 12.17 0.71
N GLN A 172 -11.15 11.67 1.66
CA GLN A 172 -11.58 10.63 2.59
C GLN A 172 -12.77 11.09 3.46
N ALA A 173 -12.71 12.30 4.01
CA ALA A 173 -13.79 12.83 4.83
C ALA A 173 -15.09 13.00 4.03
N GLU A 174 -15.00 13.56 2.82
CA GLU A 174 -16.12 13.70 1.88
C GLU A 174 -16.72 12.34 1.51
N ALA A 175 -15.88 11.33 1.23
CA ALA A 175 -16.32 9.98 0.90
C ALA A 175 -17.06 9.32 2.07
N PHE A 176 -16.55 9.50 3.30
CA PHE A 176 -17.20 9.01 4.52
C PHE A 176 -18.53 9.73 4.79
N GLU A 177 -18.57 11.06 4.66
CA GLU A 177 -19.78 11.88 4.79
C GLU A 177 -20.85 11.44 3.79
N ASN A 178 -20.47 11.27 2.52
CA ASN A 178 -21.39 10.85 1.46
C ASN A 178 -22.06 9.51 1.77
N LYS A 179 -21.33 8.52 2.33
CA LYS A 179 -21.91 7.23 2.75
C LYS A 179 -22.94 7.37 3.87
N ILE A 180 -22.72 8.32 4.78
CA ILE A 180 -23.69 8.61 5.85
C ILE A 180 -24.94 9.25 5.25
N LEU A 181 -24.76 10.27 4.41
CA LEU A 181 -25.87 11.03 3.82
C LEU A 181 -26.70 10.20 2.83
N SER A 182 -26.07 9.29 2.08
CA SER A 182 -26.77 8.40 1.14
C SER A 182 -27.48 7.23 1.82
N GLY A 183 -27.23 6.99 3.12
CA GLY A 183 -27.71 5.82 3.84
C GLY A 183 -27.03 4.50 3.43
N SER A 184 -25.92 4.56 2.68
CA SER A 184 -25.15 3.39 2.24
C SER A 184 -24.24 2.88 3.37
N ILE A 185 -24.86 2.38 4.43
CA ILE A 185 -24.18 1.92 5.64
C ILE A 185 -24.17 0.39 5.69
N ASP A 186 -23.00 -0.21 5.50
CA ASP A 186 -22.75 -1.62 5.75
C ASP A 186 -21.46 -1.83 6.59
N ASN A 187 -21.15 -3.10 6.87
CA ASN A 187 -19.96 -3.50 7.65
C ASN A 187 -18.75 -3.85 6.77
N SER A 188 -18.83 -3.70 5.44
CA SER A 188 -17.73 -4.02 4.53
C SER A 188 -16.43 -3.27 4.86
N PRO A 189 -16.42 -1.98 5.26
CA PRO A 189 -15.17 -1.28 5.53
C PRO A 189 -14.52 -1.70 6.85
N LEU A 190 -15.31 -2.21 7.81
CA LEU A 190 -14.75 -2.81 9.04
C LEU A 190 -14.14 -4.17 8.74
N GLN A 191 -14.81 -4.99 7.92
CA GLN A 191 -14.25 -6.28 7.50
C GLN A 191 -12.95 -6.10 6.72
N ASP A 192 -12.87 -5.07 5.88
CA ASP A 192 -11.65 -4.69 5.16
C ASP A 192 -10.47 -4.39 6.11
N ALA A 193 -10.73 -3.62 7.18
CA ALA A 193 -9.72 -3.32 8.20
C ALA A 193 -9.25 -4.58 8.95
N ILE A 194 -10.19 -5.48 9.29
CA ILE A 194 -9.88 -6.76 9.93
C ILE A 194 -9.00 -7.62 9.01
N SER A 195 -9.36 -7.75 7.74
CA SER A 195 -8.58 -8.51 6.75
C SER A 195 -7.16 -7.97 6.61
N ASN A 196 -7.00 -6.64 6.60
CA ASN A 196 -5.68 -6.00 6.57
C ASN A 196 -4.82 -6.42 7.77
N MET A 197 -5.41 -6.44 8.98
CA MET A 197 -4.71 -6.86 10.19
C MET A 197 -4.38 -8.36 10.23
N VAL A 198 -5.27 -9.22 9.73
CA VAL A 198 -4.99 -10.67 9.61
C VAL A 198 -3.71 -10.91 8.80
N ILE A 199 -3.53 -10.15 7.71
CA ILE A 199 -2.35 -10.25 6.85
C ILE A 199 -1.10 -9.71 7.53
N ILE A 200 -1.21 -8.57 8.25
CA ILE A 200 -0.09 -8.03 9.04
C ILE A 200 0.35 -9.03 10.12
N ASP A 201 -0.59 -9.64 10.83
CA ASP A 201 -0.29 -10.67 11.83
C ASP A 201 0.39 -11.89 11.19
N ALA A 202 -0.06 -12.29 10.01
CA ALA A 202 0.55 -13.38 9.25
C ALA A 202 1.99 -13.05 8.80
N LEU A 203 2.27 -11.80 8.40
CA LEU A 203 3.62 -11.33 8.08
C LEU A 203 4.53 -11.39 9.31
N TYR A 204 4.06 -10.95 10.48
CA TYR A 204 4.82 -11.10 11.73
C TYR A 204 5.05 -12.57 12.10
N ARG A 205 4.02 -13.43 11.97
CA ARG A 205 4.18 -14.88 12.18
C ARG A 205 5.26 -15.44 11.25
N SER A 206 5.24 -15.09 9.97
CA SER A 206 6.23 -15.53 9.00
C SER A 206 7.64 -15.05 9.36
N GLY A 207 7.82 -13.76 9.65
CA GLY A 207 9.13 -13.21 10.01
C GLY A 207 9.71 -13.82 11.29
N ASN A 208 8.85 -14.23 12.23
CA ASN A 208 9.29 -14.89 13.47
C ASN A 208 9.64 -16.37 13.27
N THR A 209 8.95 -17.08 12.38
CA THR A 209 9.15 -18.53 12.18
C THR A 209 10.08 -18.86 11.01
N GLY A 210 10.32 -17.91 10.10
CA GLY A 210 11.00 -18.13 8.83
C GLY A 210 10.21 -18.97 7.84
N GLN A 211 8.91 -19.16 8.06
CA GLN A 211 8.05 -20.01 7.23
C GLN A 211 7.07 -19.19 6.41
N LEU A 212 6.64 -19.75 5.27
CA LEU A 212 5.45 -19.29 4.56
C LEU A 212 4.22 -19.51 5.45
N VAL A 213 3.33 -18.51 5.52
CA VAL A 213 2.13 -18.54 6.36
C VAL A 213 0.89 -18.39 5.48
N ASN A 214 -0.09 -19.29 5.62
CA ASN A 214 -1.40 -19.16 5.00
C ASN A 214 -2.25 -18.11 5.73
N ILE A 215 -3.10 -17.42 4.98
CA ILE A 215 -4.08 -16.45 5.50
C ILE A 215 -5.36 -17.15 5.96
#